data_AF-A0A1Y4DBY4-F1
#
_entry.id   AF-A0A1Y4DBY4-F1
#
_cell.length_a   1.000
_cell.length_b   1.000
_cell.length_c   1.000
_cell.angle_alpha   90.00
_cell.angle_beta   90.00
_cell.angle_gamma   90.00
#
_symmetry.space_group_name_H-M   'P 1'
#
loop_
_entity.id
_entity.type
_entity.pdbx_description
1 polymer ?
#
loop_
_entity_poly.entity_id
_entity_poly.type
_entity_poly.pdbx_seq_one_letter_code
_entity_poly.pdbx_strand_id
1 'polypeptide(L)'
;MTELLVVVIVIGVLAAVVLPKFSKVIETRKTTEAEELMAAVRIEQEKRCALDKDYISDLSKLSDIVPSKETKNFVYNASTTGIEAQSKGKYGYTLKMPSYRDGRLCCENEEECLKLNKDYPLCSELIARADYQSGEECAG
;
A
#
# COMPACT_ATOMS: atom_id res chain seq x y z
N MET A 1 -32.78 -36.12 -14.70
CA MET A 1 -32.70 -35.39 -13.42
C MET A 1 -31.28 -35.36 -12.84
N THR A 2 -30.41 -36.31 -13.17
CA THR A 2 -29.00 -36.32 -12.74
C THR A 2 -28.14 -35.24 -13.41
N GLU A 3 -28.42 -34.83 -14.65
CA GLU A 3 -27.65 -33.79 -15.37
C GLU A 3 -27.65 -32.44 -14.66
N LEU A 4 -28.81 -31.96 -14.20
CA LEU A 4 -28.90 -30.71 -13.45
C LEU A 4 -28.10 -30.79 -12.13
N LEU A 5 -28.12 -31.94 -11.46
CA LEU A 5 -27.42 -32.15 -10.19
C LEU A 5 -25.90 -32.11 -10.39
N VAL A 6 -25.40 -32.77 -11.44
CA VAL A 6 -23.96 -32.75 -11.78
C VAL A 6 -23.49 -31.33 -12.12
N VAL A 7 -24.27 -30.57 -12.90
CA VAL A 7 -23.91 -29.19 -13.27
C VAL A 7 -23.79 -28.29 -12.03
N VAL A 8 -24.71 -28.38 -11.08
CA VAL A 8 -24.68 -27.57 -9.85
C VAL A 8 -23.46 -27.94 -8.98
N ILE A 9 -23.13 -29.23 -8.88
CA ILE A 9 -21.92 -29.67 -8.15
C ILE A 9 -20.65 -29.12 -8.80
N VAL A 10 -20.54 -29.20 -10.12
CA VAL A 10 -19.36 -28.72 -10.86
C VAL A 10 -19.17 -27.21 -10.70
N ILE A 11 -20.26 -26.43 -10.83
CA ILE A 11 -20.21 -24.97 -10.60
C ILE A 11 -19.83 -24.64 -9.15
N GLY A 12 -20.36 -25.39 -8.17
CA GLY A 12 -20.04 -25.20 -6.75
C GLY A 12 -18.55 -25.40 -6.44
N VAL A 13 -17.93 -26.46 -6.98
CA VAL A 13 -16.50 -26.72 -6.78
C VAL A 13 -15.63 -25.67 -7.46
N LEU A 14 -15.97 -25.30 -8.71
CA LEU A 14 -15.24 -24.25 -9.45
C LEU A 14 -15.30 -22.90 -8.72
N ALA A 15 -16.48 -22.51 -8.21
CA ALA A 15 -16.64 -21.27 -7.45
C ALA A 15 -15.74 -21.25 -6.21
N ALA A 16 -15.71 -22.34 -5.44
CA ALA A 16 -14.90 -22.42 -4.22
C ALA A 16 -13.40 -22.21 -4.47
N VAL A 17 -12.86 -22.72 -5.59
CA VAL A 17 -11.43 -22.60 -5.93
C VAL A 17 -11.09 -21.21 -6.49
N VAL A 18 -12.02 -20.59 -7.20
CA VAL A 18 -11.76 -19.39 -8.00
C VAL A 18 -12.02 -18.09 -7.22
N LEU A 19 -12.99 -18.08 -6.31
CA LEU A 19 -13.29 -16.93 -5.45
C LEU A 19 -12.09 -16.35 -4.68
N PRO A 20 -11.26 -17.15 -3.97
CA PRO A 20 -10.12 -16.60 -3.24
C PRO A 20 -9.08 -15.95 -4.18
N LYS A 21 -8.92 -16.47 -5.40
CA LYS A 21 -8.02 -15.89 -6.40
C LYS A 21 -8.53 -14.53 -6.88
N PHE A 22 -9.81 -14.40 -7.17
CA PHE A 22 -10.40 -13.12 -7.57
C PHE A 22 -10.30 -12.05 -6.47
N SER A 23 -10.51 -12.41 -5.21
CA SER A 23 -10.35 -11.48 -4.09
C SER A 23 -8.94 -10.91 -4.02
N LYS A 24 -7.89 -11.75 -4.15
CA LYS A 24 -6.50 -11.28 -4.18
C LYS A 24 -6.21 -10.34 -5.36
N VAL A 25 -6.78 -10.60 -6.54
CA VAL A 25 -6.61 -9.72 -7.72
C VAL A 25 -7.26 -8.36 -7.51
N ILE A 26 -8.44 -8.29 -6.88
CA ILE A 26 -9.09 -7.01 -6.57
C ILE A 26 -8.26 -6.21 -5.58
N GLU A 27 -7.71 -6.87 -4.54
CA GLU A 27 -6.82 -6.20 -3.59
C GLU A 27 -5.54 -5.71 -4.25
N THR A 28 -5.00 -6.45 -5.24
CA THR A 28 -3.84 -5.97 -6.03
C THR A 28 -4.12 -4.63 -6.71
N ARG A 29 -5.32 -4.47 -7.30
CA ARG A 29 -5.69 -3.21 -7.96
C ARG A 29 -5.80 -2.06 -6.97
N LYS A 30 -6.34 -2.34 -5.78
CA LYS A 30 -6.41 -1.36 -4.69
C LYS A 30 -5.01 -1.00 -4.19
N THR A 31 -4.14 -1.98 -3.97
CA THR A 31 -2.76 -1.68 -3.57
C THR A 31 -2.06 -0.85 -4.63
N THR A 32 -2.22 -1.14 -5.93
CA THR A 32 -1.64 -0.32 -7.01
C THR A 32 -2.09 1.15 -6.95
N GLU A 33 -3.37 1.42 -6.66
CA GLU A 33 -3.86 2.79 -6.44
C GLU A 33 -3.11 3.48 -5.29
N ALA A 34 -2.89 2.76 -4.18
CA ALA A 34 -2.12 3.28 -3.06
C ALA A 34 -0.64 3.46 -3.39
N GLU A 35 -0.02 2.55 -4.15
CA GLU A 35 1.37 2.67 -4.61
C GLU A 35 1.56 3.91 -5.49
N GLU A 36 0.66 4.15 -6.45
CA GLU A 36 0.71 5.31 -7.34
C GLU A 36 0.61 6.62 -6.55
N LEU A 37 -0.30 6.70 -5.58
CA LEU A 37 -0.45 7.88 -4.72
C LEU A 37 0.76 8.08 -3.79
N MET A 38 1.26 7.01 -3.16
CA MET A 38 2.46 7.09 -2.31
C MET A 38 3.70 7.49 -3.11
N ALA A 39 3.83 7.01 -4.35
CA ALA A 39 4.90 7.43 -5.26
C ALA A 39 4.78 8.90 -5.68
N ALA A 40 3.56 9.39 -5.94
CA ALA A 40 3.33 10.80 -6.24
C ALA A 40 3.68 11.70 -5.04
N VAL A 41 3.30 11.30 -3.82
CA VAL A 41 3.70 12.00 -2.58
C VAL A 41 5.22 12.02 -2.46
N ARG A 42 5.88 10.88 -2.65
CA ARG A 42 7.34 10.78 -2.59
C ARG A 42 8.01 11.78 -3.52
N ILE A 43 7.61 11.82 -4.79
CA ILE A 43 8.21 12.72 -5.79
C ILE A 43 8.08 14.19 -5.35
N GLU A 44 6.94 14.60 -4.81
CA GLU A 44 6.77 15.98 -4.34
C GLU A 44 7.59 16.27 -3.07
N GLN A 45 7.71 15.31 -2.15
CA GLN A 45 8.56 15.43 -0.98
C GLN A 45 10.03 15.54 -1.38
N GLU A 46 10.53 14.67 -2.26
CA GLU A 46 11.90 14.72 -2.78
C GLU A 46 12.17 16.03 -3.54
N LYS A 47 11.19 16.52 -4.31
CA LYS A 47 11.28 17.83 -4.97
C LYS A 47 11.37 18.99 -3.97
N ARG A 48 10.65 18.94 -2.85
CA ARG A 48 10.78 19.93 -1.76
C ARG A 48 12.15 19.87 -1.13
N CYS A 49 12.68 18.67 -0.95
CA CYS A 49 14.04 18.46 -0.48
C CYS A 49 15.08 19.11 -1.38
N ALA A 50 14.94 18.95 -2.69
CA ALA A 50 15.80 19.57 -3.68
C ALA A 50 15.70 21.12 -3.71
N LEU A 51 14.70 21.69 -3.04
CA LEU A 51 14.50 23.13 -2.88
C LEU A 51 14.84 23.61 -1.46
N ASP A 52 15.59 22.82 -0.68
CA ASP A 52 15.96 23.09 0.72
C ASP A 52 14.73 23.30 1.63
N LYS A 53 13.64 22.57 1.38
CA LYS A 53 12.43 22.58 2.20
C LYS A 53 12.22 21.23 2.88
N ASP A 54 11.80 21.29 4.14
CA ASP A 54 11.46 20.11 4.93
C ASP A 54 10.29 19.32 4.35
N TYR A 55 10.31 18.01 4.62
CA TYR A 55 9.18 17.13 4.35
C TYR A 55 7.96 17.52 5.18
N ILE A 56 6.79 17.41 4.56
CA ILE A 56 5.53 17.80 5.19
C ILE A 56 4.77 16.56 5.66
N SER A 57 4.45 16.49 6.95
CA SER A 57 3.55 15.47 7.53
C SER A 57 2.07 15.74 7.24
N ASP A 58 1.69 17.00 7.02
CA ASP A 58 0.32 17.34 6.66
C ASP A 58 0.03 17.18 5.16
N LEU A 59 -0.62 16.08 4.81
CA LEU A 59 -1.15 15.84 3.46
C LEU A 59 -2.12 16.94 2.97
N SER A 60 -2.73 17.71 3.86
CA SER A 60 -3.56 18.88 3.47
C SER A 60 -2.75 19.99 2.79
N LYS A 61 -1.45 20.09 3.09
CA LYS A 61 -0.52 21.02 2.42
C LYS A 61 0.06 20.43 1.12
N LEU A 62 -0.37 19.22 0.76
CA LEU A 62 -0.06 18.48 -0.46
C LEU A 62 -1.32 18.30 -1.32
N SER A 63 -2.37 19.09 -1.09
CA SER A 63 -3.68 18.95 -1.75
C SER A 63 -3.63 19.03 -3.28
N ASP A 64 -2.60 19.66 -3.83
CA ASP A 64 -2.37 19.74 -5.28
C ASP A 64 -1.95 18.39 -5.89
N ILE A 65 -1.39 17.48 -5.08
CA ILE A 65 -0.88 16.16 -5.50
C ILE A 65 -1.80 15.05 -4.98
N VAL A 66 -2.24 15.16 -3.73
CA VAL A 66 -3.14 14.20 -3.08
C VAL A 66 -4.50 14.86 -2.91
N PRO A 67 -5.53 14.44 -3.69
CA PRO A 67 -6.83 15.12 -3.69
C PRO A 67 -7.51 15.08 -2.32
N SER A 68 -7.19 14.10 -1.48
CA SER A 68 -7.71 13.97 -0.12
C SER A 68 -6.86 13.02 0.72
N LYS A 69 -6.78 13.27 2.03
CA LYS A 69 -6.18 12.34 3.02
C LYS A 69 -6.84 10.97 3.00
N GLU A 70 -8.03 10.87 2.43
CA GLU A 70 -8.82 9.65 2.36
C GLU A 70 -9.35 9.42 0.95
N THR A 71 -9.16 8.22 0.43
CA THR A 71 -9.81 7.74 -0.78
C THR A 71 -10.94 6.77 -0.43
N LYS A 72 -11.58 6.23 -1.46
CA LYS A 72 -12.60 5.17 -1.30
C LYS A 72 -12.03 3.92 -0.64
N ASN A 73 -10.77 3.59 -0.91
CA ASN A 73 -10.16 2.33 -0.50
C ASN A 73 -9.15 2.50 0.65
N PHE A 74 -8.54 3.68 0.82
CA PHE A 74 -7.46 3.90 1.79
C PHE A 74 -7.60 5.20 2.59
N VAL A 75 -7.05 5.20 3.79
CA VAL A 75 -6.69 6.40 4.57
C VAL A 75 -5.18 6.57 4.48
N TYR A 76 -4.72 7.75 4.08
CA TYR A 76 -3.32 8.08 3.99
C TYR A 76 -2.91 8.97 5.16
N ASN A 77 -1.78 8.66 5.77
CA ASN A 77 -1.19 9.47 6.81
C ASN A 77 0.28 9.70 6.49
N ALA A 78 0.67 10.96 6.30
CA ALA A 78 2.06 11.30 6.05
C ALA A 78 2.74 11.64 7.37
N SER A 79 3.99 11.23 7.47
CA SER A 79 4.92 11.61 8.52
C SER A 79 6.05 12.43 7.90
N THR A 80 6.95 12.92 8.75
CA THR A 80 8.15 13.65 8.31
C THR A 80 9.16 12.76 7.59
N THR A 81 9.12 11.44 7.80
CA THR A 81 10.07 10.50 7.20
C THR A 81 9.45 9.63 6.11
N GLY A 82 8.15 9.41 6.15
CA GLY A 82 7.47 8.47 5.26
C GLY A 82 5.95 8.63 5.23
N ILE A 83 5.25 7.71 4.57
CA ILE A 83 3.79 7.70 4.44
C ILE A 83 3.22 6.31 4.73
N GLU A 84 2.05 6.26 5.35
CA GLU A 84 1.29 5.03 5.56
C GLU A 84 -0.07 5.11 4.85
N ALA A 85 -0.51 3.98 4.32
CA ALA A 85 -1.78 3.78 3.64
C ALA A 85 -2.52 2.63 4.31
N GLN A 86 -3.56 2.96 5.08
CA GLN A 86 -4.41 2.00 5.78
C GLN A 86 -5.62 1.65 4.91
N SER A 87 -5.82 0.36 4.64
CA SER A 87 -6.96 -0.13 3.86
C SER A 87 -8.26 -0.03 4.66
N LYS A 88 -9.30 0.55 4.04
CA LYS A 88 -10.69 0.58 4.55
C LYS A 88 -11.45 -0.72 4.26
N GLY A 89 -10.83 -1.65 3.53
CA GLY A 89 -11.45 -2.88 3.06
C GLY A 89 -11.55 -3.98 4.12
N LYS A 90 -12.23 -5.08 3.77
CA LYS A 90 -12.43 -6.27 4.62
C LYS A 90 -11.12 -6.90 5.13
N TYR A 91 -10.01 -6.69 4.44
CA TYR A 91 -8.72 -7.31 4.75
C TYR A 91 -7.88 -6.52 5.78
N GLY A 92 -8.16 -5.22 5.95
CA GLY A 92 -7.59 -4.36 6.99
C GLY A 92 -6.07 -4.44 7.12
N TYR A 93 -5.34 -4.14 6.04
CA TYR A 93 -3.87 -4.08 6.04
C TYR A 93 -3.36 -2.64 5.95
N THR A 94 -2.14 -2.42 6.42
CA THR A 94 -1.44 -1.14 6.33
C THR A 94 -0.16 -1.29 5.51
N LEU A 95 -0.09 -0.54 4.41
CA LEU A 95 1.14 -0.38 3.64
C LEU A 95 1.90 0.83 4.17
N LYS A 96 3.19 0.69 4.41
CA LYS A 96 4.04 1.78 4.87
C LYS A 96 5.20 1.98 3.92
N MET A 97 5.52 3.24 3.69
CA MET A 97 6.76 3.70 3.08
C MET A 97 7.52 4.41 4.19
N PRO A 98 8.45 3.74 4.88
CA PRO A 98 9.07 4.31 6.07
C PRO A 98 10.09 5.42 5.75
N SER A 99 10.53 5.53 4.50
CA SER A 99 11.44 6.57 4.00
C SER A 99 11.00 7.10 2.63
N TYR A 100 10.84 8.42 2.50
CA TYR A 100 10.66 9.06 1.19
C TYR A 100 11.86 8.88 0.27
N ARG A 101 13.07 8.83 0.81
CA ARG A 101 14.31 8.76 0.03
C ARG A 101 14.55 7.37 -0.58
N ASP A 102 14.25 6.31 0.16
CA ASP A 102 14.35 4.94 -0.35
C ASP A 102 13.11 4.58 -1.19
N GLY A 103 11.92 5.00 -0.76
CA GLY A 103 10.68 4.80 -1.52
C GLY A 103 10.17 3.37 -1.58
N ARG A 104 10.77 2.42 -0.85
CA ARG A 104 10.29 1.04 -0.79
C ARG A 104 9.09 0.93 0.15
N LEU A 105 8.16 0.06 -0.24
CA LEU A 105 6.95 -0.23 0.51
C LEU A 105 7.12 -1.52 1.32
N CYS A 106 6.52 -1.54 2.50
CA CYS A 106 6.50 -2.67 3.41
C CYS A 106 5.12 -2.83 4.06
N CYS A 107 4.81 -4.00 4.62
CA CYS A 107 3.69 -4.13 5.57
C CYS A 107 4.20 -4.27 7.00
N GLU A 108 3.33 -3.96 7.97
CA GLU A 108 3.65 -4.12 9.38
C GLU A 108 3.78 -5.58 9.80
N ASN A 109 2.84 -6.42 9.37
CA ASN A 109 2.71 -7.79 9.85
C ASN A 109 2.70 -8.80 8.70
N GLU A 110 3.22 -10.00 8.95
CA GLU A 110 3.27 -11.08 7.95
C GLU A 110 1.85 -11.51 7.55
N GLU A 111 0.93 -11.57 8.51
CA GLU A 111 -0.48 -11.87 8.26
C GLU A 111 -1.17 -10.84 7.36
N GLU A 112 -0.73 -9.58 7.40
CA GLU A 112 -1.24 -8.53 6.51
C GLU A 112 -0.63 -8.66 5.11
N CYS A 113 0.68 -8.91 5.01
CA CYS A 113 1.36 -9.13 3.74
C CYS A 113 0.81 -10.37 2.99
N LEU A 114 0.50 -11.47 3.69
CA LEU A 114 -0.03 -12.71 3.07
C LEU A 114 -1.43 -12.54 2.46
N LYS A 115 -2.19 -11.53 2.91
CA LYS A 115 -3.50 -11.17 2.33
C LYS A 115 -3.34 -10.45 1.00
N LEU A 116 -2.18 -9.86 0.75
CA LEU A 116 -1.85 -9.20 -0.50
C LEU A 116 -1.39 -10.24 -1.53
N ASN A 117 -1.48 -9.85 -2.80
CA ASN A 117 -1.03 -10.70 -3.90
C ASN A 117 0.45 -10.45 -4.28
N LYS A 118 1.01 -9.36 -3.77
CA LYS A 118 2.40 -8.95 -4.00
C LYS A 118 3.17 -9.18 -2.72
N ASP A 119 4.36 -9.77 -2.84
CA ASP A 119 5.26 -9.99 -1.72
C ASP A 119 5.92 -8.67 -1.32
N TYR A 120 5.36 -8.04 -0.29
CA TYR A 120 5.98 -6.90 0.37
C TYR A 120 6.84 -7.40 1.53
N PRO A 121 8.03 -6.82 1.73
CA PRO A 121 8.84 -7.13 2.91
C PRO A 121 8.16 -6.59 4.18
N LEU A 122 8.51 -7.17 5.33
CA LEU A 122 8.13 -6.60 6.62
C LEU A 122 8.86 -5.28 6.84
N CYS A 123 8.20 -4.31 7.47
CA CYS A 123 8.83 -3.02 7.76
C CYS A 123 10.04 -3.16 8.70
N SER A 124 9.98 -4.08 9.65
CA SER A 124 11.10 -4.41 10.54
C SER A 124 12.31 -4.95 9.77
N GLU A 125 12.08 -5.86 8.84
CA GLU A 125 13.14 -6.45 7.99
C GLU A 125 13.71 -5.41 7.03
N LEU A 126 12.85 -4.60 6.43
CA LEU A 126 13.25 -3.54 5.51
C LEU A 126 14.18 -2.54 6.20
N ILE A 127 13.81 -2.07 7.40
CA ILE A 127 14.59 -1.08 8.17
C ILE A 127 15.88 -1.69 8.72
N ALA A 128 15.88 -2.99 9.04
CA ALA A 128 17.07 -3.69 9.53
C ALA A 128 18.13 -3.94 8.43
N ARG A 129 17.78 -3.78 7.14
CA ARG A 129 18.73 -3.96 6.05
C ARG A 129 19.75 -2.82 6.01
N ALA A 130 21.02 -3.17 5.82
CA ALA A 130 22.11 -2.20 5.74
C ALA A 130 22.01 -1.24 4.55
N ASP A 131 21.27 -1.61 3.49
CA ASP A 131 21.03 -0.75 2.32
C ASP A 131 19.85 0.22 2.51
N TYR A 132 19.14 0.16 3.64
CA TYR A 132 18.03 1.05 3.93
C TYR A 132 18.52 2.45 4.28
N GLN A 133 17.99 3.45 3.57
CA GLN A 133 18.21 4.85 3.90
C GLN A 133 17.00 5.38 4.68
N SER A 134 17.19 5.67 5.97
CA SER A 134 16.17 6.32 6.78
C SER A 134 15.82 7.69 6.20
N GLY A 135 14.56 8.09 6.35
CA GLY A 135 14.03 9.35 5.81
C GLY A 135 14.52 10.62 6.53
N GLU A 136 15.59 10.57 7.32
CA GLU A 136 16.15 11.73 8.02
C GLU A 136 17.02 12.62 7.10
N GLU A 137 16.61 12.91 5.87
CA GLU A 137 17.40 13.81 5.01
C GLU A 137 16.48 14.63 4.09
N CYS A 138 15.90 15.69 4.66
CA CYS A 138 16.12 17.06 4.13
C CYS A 138 16.85 17.85 5.22
N ALA A 139 18.02 17.38 5.63
CA ALA A 139 18.91 18.21 6.42
C ALA A 139 19.54 19.22 5.45
N GLY A 140 18.93 20.40 5.34
CA GLY A 140 19.64 21.60 4.92
C GLY A 140 20.58 22.06 6.02
#